data_AF-A0A536YAW8-F1
#
_entry.id   AF-A0A536YAW8-F1
#
_cell.length_a   1.000
_cell.length_b   1.000
_cell.length_c   1.000
_cell.angle_alpha   90.00
_cell.angle_beta   90.00
_cell.angle_gamma   90.00
#
_symmetry.space_group_name_H-M   'P 1'
#
loop_
_entity.id
_entity.type
_entity.pdbx_description
1 polymer ?
#
loop_
_entity_poly.entity_id
_entity_poly.type
_entity_poly.pdbx_seq_one_letter_code
_entity_poly.pdbx_strand_id
1 'polypeptide(L)' 'MKRCYIQAVGVVSALGEGLAATRAALMRGDTRGMRIESGWLPDGNSCVGRVTTELAPLPAQHAEDDCRNNRLLATAF' A
#
# COMPACT_ATOMS: atom_id res chain seq x y z
N MET A 1 21.12 13.15 25.63
CA MET A 1 19.92 12.86 24.81
C MET A 1 20.31 11.84 23.74
N LYS A 2 19.61 10.70 23.61
CA LYS A 2 19.86 9.74 22.52
C LYS A 2 19.22 10.26 21.23
N ARG A 3 19.93 10.12 20.11
CA ARG A 3 19.44 10.53 18.78
C ARG A 3 18.75 9.35 18.12
N CYS A 4 17.57 9.59 17.56
CA CYS A 4 16.82 8.62 16.74
C CYS A 4 16.82 9.10 15.29
N TYR A 5 16.93 8.15 14.36
CA TYR A 5 16.93 8.40 12.92
C TYR A 5 16.11 7.33 12.23
N ILE A 6 15.69 7.61 11.00
CA ILE A 6 15.00 6.66 10.14
C ILE A 6 16.06 5.94 9.30
N GLN A 7 16.30 4.66 9.60
CA GLN A 7 17.29 3.85 8.86
C GLN A 7 16.72 3.20 7.59
N ALA A 8 15.41 2.95 7.54
CA ALA A 8 14.74 2.30 6.43
C ALA A 8 13.26 2.68 6.39
N VAL A 9 12.67 2.68 5.19
CA VAL A 9 11.25 2.95 4.95
C VAL A 9 10.75 2.01 3.86
N GLY A 10 9.67 1.30 4.17
CA GLY A 10 8.88 0.53 3.23
C GLY A 10 7.57 1.25 2.92
N VAL A 11 7.11 1.20 1.67
CA VAL A 11 5.84 1.83 1.27
C VAL A 11 5.17 1.05 0.15
N VAL A 12 3.86 0.81 0.30
CA VAL A 12 2.98 0.31 -0.76
C VAL A 12 1.71 1.12 -0.72
N SER A 13 1.35 1.75 -1.83
CA SER A 13 0.18 2.63 -1.92
C SER A 13 -0.41 2.66 -3.32
N ALA A 14 -1.43 3.48 -3.53
CA ALA A 14 -1.99 3.75 -4.86
C ALA A 14 -0.98 4.37 -5.84
N LEU A 15 0.12 4.94 -5.34
CA LEU A 15 1.22 5.48 -6.14
C LEU A 15 2.26 4.41 -6.56
N GLY A 16 2.17 3.20 -6.01
CA GLY A 16 3.05 2.09 -6.35
C GLY A 16 3.66 1.38 -5.14
N GLU A 17 4.49 0.38 -5.44
CA GLU A 17 5.26 -0.41 -4.50
C GLU A 17 6.70 0.09 -4.42
N GLY A 18 7.19 0.33 -3.21
CA GLY A 18 8.54 0.79 -2.93
C GLY A 18 8.74 2.30 -3.14
N LEU A 19 9.85 2.80 -2.60
CA LEU A 19 10.19 4.22 -2.61
C LEU A 19 10.41 4.77 -4.04
N ALA A 20 11.06 3.99 -4.92
CA ALA A 20 11.37 4.44 -6.27
C ALA A 20 10.10 4.67 -7.12
N ALA A 21 9.18 3.70 -7.13
CA ALA A 21 7.92 3.82 -7.86
C ALA A 21 7.05 4.92 -7.27
N THR A 22 6.91 4.94 -5.93
CA THR A 22 6.13 5.96 -5.21
C THR A 22 6.66 7.36 -5.51
N ARG A 23 7.97 7.59 -5.41
CA ARG A 23 8.59 8.89 -5.73
C ARG A 23 8.34 9.28 -7.17
N ALA A 24 8.56 8.37 -8.12
CA ALA A 24 8.38 8.67 -9.53
C ALA A 24 6.92 9.04 -9.86
N ALA A 25 5.95 8.32 -9.31
CA ALA A 25 4.52 8.61 -9.46
C ALA A 25 4.13 9.93 -8.79
N LEU A 26 4.60 10.17 -7.56
CA LEU A 26 4.34 11.40 -6.82
C LEU A 26 4.85 12.64 -7.58
N MET A 27 6.09 12.58 -8.10
CA MET A 27 6.68 13.71 -8.84
C MET A 27 5.96 14.00 -10.16
N ARG A 28 5.25 13.02 -10.73
CA ARG A 28 4.41 13.21 -11.92
C ARG A 28 2.98 13.66 -11.59
N GLY A 29 2.61 13.74 -10.31
CA GLY A 29 1.22 13.97 -9.90
C GLY A 29 0.28 12.84 -10.33
N ASP A 30 0.76 11.59 -10.33
CA ASP A 30 0.01 10.44 -10.80
C ASP A 30 -1.20 10.17 -9.90
N THR A 31 -2.40 10.18 -10.47
CA THR A 31 -3.67 9.90 -9.76
C THR A 31 -4.33 8.61 -10.23
N ARG A 32 -3.72 7.82 -11.11
CA ARG A 32 -4.35 6.64 -11.73
C ARG A 32 -4.71 5.54 -10.74
N GLY A 33 -4.04 5.50 -9.58
CA GLY A 33 -4.38 4.61 -8.47
C GLY A 33 -5.60 5.06 -7.66
N MET A 34 -6.07 6.30 -7.83
CA MET A 34 -7.34 6.77 -7.27
C MET A 34 -8.47 6.36 -8.20
N ARG A 35 -9.38 5.51 -7.71
CA ARG A 35 -10.41 4.86 -8.53
C ARG A 35 -11.78 5.10 -7.94
N ILE A 36 -12.76 5.35 -8.81
CA ILE A 36 -14.16 5.33 -8.42
C ILE A 36 -14.61 3.87 -8.35
N GLU A 37 -15.04 3.44 -7.17
CA GLU A 37 -15.47 2.08 -6.91
C GLU A 37 -16.80 2.04 -6.16
N SER A 38 -17.64 1.08 -6.52
CA SER A 38 -18.91 0.77 -5.84
C SER A 38 -18.70 -0.26 -4.72
N GLY A 39 -19.63 -0.32 -3.77
CA GLY A 39 -19.67 -1.38 -2.74
C GLY A 39 -18.91 -1.08 -1.45
N TRP A 40 -18.32 0.11 -1.33
CA TRP A 40 -17.70 0.60 -0.10
C TRP A 40 -18.65 1.39 0.79
N LEU A 41 -19.62 2.08 0.18
CA LEU A 41 -20.67 2.83 0.86
C LEU A 41 -22.01 2.14 0.60
N PRO A 42 -22.98 2.21 1.53
CA PRO A 42 -24.31 1.65 1.33
C PRO A 42 -24.98 2.20 0.05
N ASP A 43 -24.85 3.51 -0.17
CA ASP A 43 -25.42 4.19 -1.32
C ASP A 43 -24.33 4.93 -2.11
N GLY A 44 -24.05 4.44 -3.32
CA GLY A 44 -23.21 5.12 -4.30
C GLY A 44 -21.75 4.66 -4.35
N ASN A 45 -20.97 5.41 -5.13
CA ASN A 45 -19.57 5.12 -5.40
C ASN A 45 -18.66 5.99 -4.54
N SER A 46 -17.49 5.47 -4.20
CA SER A 46 -16.45 6.19 -3.47
C SER A 46 -15.16 6.25 -4.28
N CYS A 47 -14.42 7.34 -4.14
CA CYS A 47 -13.06 7.44 -4.65
C CYS A 47 -12.10 6.79 -3.65
N VAL A 48 -11.41 5.74 -4.06
CA VAL A 48 -10.49 4.97 -3.21
C VAL A 48 -9.09 4.90 -3.80
N GLY A 49 -8.08 4.98 -2.94
CA GLY A 49 -6.69 4.71 -3.31
C GLY A 49 -6.45 3.20 -3.36
N ARG A 50 -6.38 2.63 -4.56
CA ARG A 50 -6.28 1.19 -4.75
C ARG A 50 -4.82 0.76 -4.93
N VAL A 51 -4.36 -0.13 -4.06
CA VAL A 51 -3.17 -0.96 -4.34
C VAL A 51 -3.62 -2.13 -5.21
N THR A 52 -3.19 -2.15 -6.46
CA THR A 52 -3.45 -3.23 -7.43
C THR A 52 -2.30 -4.20 -7.58
N THR A 53 -1.12 -3.90 -7.03
CA THR A 53 0.02 -4.81 -7.06
C THR A 53 -0.32 -6.10 -6.32
N GLU A 54 0.17 -7.22 -6.82
CA GLU A 54 0.08 -8.49 -6.15
C GLU A 54 0.83 -8.41 -4.81
N LEU A 55 0.15 -8.77 -3.72
CA LEU A 55 0.76 -8.68 -2.41
C LEU A 55 1.52 -9.96 -2.10
N ALA A 56 2.69 -9.84 -1.48
CA ALA A 56 3.43 -10.99 -0.99
C ALA A 56 2.55 -11.84 -0.05
N PRO A 57 2.61 -13.19 -0.14
CA PRO A 57 1.99 -14.04 0.87
C PRO A 57 2.72 -13.88 2.20
N LEU A 58 2.02 -14.15 3.31
CA LEU A 58 2.69 -14.26 4.60
C LEU A 58 3.47 -15.58 4.69
N PRO A 59 4.59 -15.62 5.42
CA PRO A 59 5.26 -16.87 5.77
C PRO A 59 4.29 -17.81 6.50
N ALA A 60 4.41 -19.13 6.27
CA ALA A 60 3.47 -20.13 6.80
C ALA A 60 3.29 -20.08 8.33
N GLN A 61 4.32 -19.69 9.07
CA GLN A 61 4.28 -19.52 10.53
C GLN A 61 3.37 -18.35 11.00
N HIS A 62 2.92 -17.49 10.08
CA HIS A 62 1.99 -16.38 10.31
C HIS A 62 0.67 -16.58 9.56
N ALA A 63 0.29 -17.82 9.25
CA ALA A 63 -0.95 -18.11 8.51
C ALA A 63 -2.22 -17.61 9.22
N GLU A 64 -2.23 -17.60 10.57
CA GLU A 64 -3.34 -17.08 11.36
C GLU A 64 -3.55 -15.56 11.17
N ASP A 65 -2.49 -14.86 10.76
CA ASP A 65 -2.48 -13.42 10.51
C ASP A 65 -2.71 -13.08 9.03
N ASP A 66 -3.04 -14.05 8.17
CA ASP A 66 -3.16 -13.86 6.72
C ASP A 66 -4.40 -13.04 6.34
N CYS A 67 -4.22 -11.73 6.41
CA CYS A 67 -5.17 -10.75 5.91
C CYS A 67 -4.49 -9.80 4.93
N ARG A 68 -5.29 -9.14 4.09
CA ARG A 68 -4.80 -8.18 3.10
C ARG A 68 -3.96 -7.06 3.74
N ASN A 69 -4.28 -6.65 4.97
CA ASN A 69 -3.54 -5.61 5.69
C ASN A 69 -2.11 -6.06 6.04
N ASN A 70 -1.96 -7.30 6.51
CA ASN A 70 -0.64 -7.83 6.87
C ASN A 70 0.18 -8.17 5.63
N ARG A 71 -0.46 -8.62 4.55
CA ARG A 71 0.21 -8.80 3.25
C ARG A 71 0.69 -7.48 2.65
N LEU A 72 0.00 -6.35 2.87
CA LEU A 72 0.53 -5.03 2.50
C LEU A 72 1.81 -4.70 3.25
N LEU A 73 1.85 -4.97 4.56
CA LEU A 73 3.05 -4.77 5.37
C LEU A 73 4.21 -5.67 4.89
N ALA A 74 3.93 -6.93 4.61
CA ALA A 74 4.92 -7.89 4.10
C ALA A 74 5.40 -7.57 2.68
N THR A 75 4.63 -6.82 1.89
CA THR A 75 5.05 -6.37 0.54
C THR A 75 5.89 -5.09 0.62
N ALA A 76 5.75 -4.31 1.69
CA ALA A 76 6.45 -3.03 1.84
C ALA A 76 7.95 -3.21 2.14
N PHE A 77 8.38 -4.40 2.55
CA PHE A 77 9.74 -4.73 2.99
C PHE A 77 10.16 -6.09 2.43
#